data_AF-F9FPP0-F1
#
_entry.id   AF-F9FPP0-F1
#
_cell.length_a   1.000
_cell.length_b   1.000
_cell.length_c   1.000
_cell.angle_alpha   90.00
_cell.angle_beta   90.00
_cell.angle_gamma   90.00
#
_symmetry.space_group_name_H-M   'P 1'
#
loop_
_entity.id
_entity.type
_entity.pdbx_description
1 polymer ?
#
loop_
_entity_poly.entity_id
_entity_poly.type
_entity_poly.pdbx_seq_one_letter_code
_entity_poly.pdbx_strand_id
1 'polypeptide(L)'
;MSRPESPNSNSDKTARSSFSSVRENDDGLAQTFTRSKISSYTQGPEEVFDESPSPSVEIAQPSFQAPLTQPHSRLHGFWFPADNFRGWKQIPIKGKSASRSCEDLHKLSMTWSSPAPPAVAEKASPNSYQTGTSPLERLPSEVLGAIIDLLVIEIPPNGLTPRNADLMALLLTSRSIHAATLNTLYRHITIPHSRIFRKFLATITEYPALASIVRRLDFSHFNPSTIFSTASERAQTRNLTSETLYKCLELTPYLQEFLAQEYIDEDLGPDVIKKLFFEMPRLQAIDFCGCSSPSFKNSFTSLLQAQWPDSLTLTRISFHKCLNLPGSVFEAILPRLERATHLDLAGTRVTDKALQSLPETARLTHLNLAKCRELTSEVVVKFVTTHPAIIQTITVLSLATNASSHLLLGKADVDAILPRLPPTLRSLSLKGSRMDPSQIPLLTPLVQHLEELAIGRGLDLRDIHQLLYQAQEWIPHSLRYLDISDLDTIIGSASALLTPASAPLQVIELEERAYERAAKAKKNLERAGWTPKEFGSRYWLVRLNTDGASLDSGARWWKLGAESWGMRKIPVAEADVGGMYGTFMFGRRL
;
A
#
# COMPACT_ATOMS: atom_id res chain seq x y z
N MET A 1 39.63 19.48 -51.52
CA MET A 1 40.03 19.43 -50.10
C MET A 1 39.65 20.75 -49.46
N SER A 2 38.51 20.78 -48.77
CA SER A 2 38.07 21.89 -47.90
C SER A 2 36.77 21.47 -47.23
N ARG A 3 36.80 21.31 -45.90
CA ARG A 3 35.64 21.10 -45.00
C ARG A 3 35.55 22.32 -44.09
N PRO A 4 34.33 22.82 -43.80
CA PRO A 4 34.02 23.50 -42.54
C PRO A 4 32.97 22.68 -41.76
N GLU A 5 33.29 22.25 -40.54
CA GLU A 5 32.88 22.84 -39.25
C GLU A 5 31.66 22.13 -38.64
N SER A 6 31.85 21.59 -37.44
CA SER A 6 30.82 21.03 -36.56
C SER A 6 31.07 21.57 -35.16
N PRO A 7 30.10 22.19 -34.48
CA PRO A 7 30.33 22.73 -33.15
C PRO A 7 29.90 21.78 -32.03
N ASN A 8 30.74 21.73 -31.00
CA ASN A 8 30.49 21.52 -29.57
C ASN A 8 29.57 20.38 -29.11
N SER A 9 30.22 19.38 -28.49
CA SER A 9 29.59 18.42 -27.57
C SER A 9 29.57 19.00 -26.16
N ASN A 10 28.37 19.22 -25.61
CA ASN A 10 28.16 19.39 -24.18
C ASN A 10 27.49 18.14 -23.62
N SER A 11 28.06 17.69 -22.51
CA SER A 11 27.66 16.59 -21.65
C SER A 11 26.28 16.79 -21.05
N ASP A 12 25.39 15.82 -21.22
CA ASP A 12 24.51 15.30 -20.16
C ASP A 12 23.78 14.04 -20.63
N LYS A 13 24.23 12.88 -20.14
CA LYS A 13 23.56 11.59 -20.30
C LYS A 13 23.68 10.81 -19.01
N THR A 14 22.60 10.80 -18.22
CA THR A 14 22.10 9.63 -17.47
C THR A 14 20.73 9.94 -16.84
N ALA A 15 19.71 10.02 -17.68
CA ALA A 15 18.32 9.77 -17.27
C ALA A 15 17.90 8.39 -17.82
N ARG A 16 17.81 7.40 -16.93
CA ARG A 16 17.18 6.07 -17.13
C ARG A 16 16.55 5.71 -15.78
N SER A 17 15.33 5.21 -15.65
CA SER A 17 14.41 4.61 -16.62
C SER A 17 12.98 4.72 -16.08
N SER A 18 12.06 5.24 -16.89
CA SER A 18 10.63 5.33 -16.60
C SER A 18 9.96 3.96 -16.70
N PHE A 19 9.13 3.62 -15.72
CA PHE A 19 8.40 2.35 -15.62
C PHE A 19 6.95 2.53 -16.12
N SER A 20 6.47 1.52 -16.87
CA SER A 20 5.07 1.15 -17.05
C SER A 20 4.14 2.13 -17.81
N SER A 21 4.05 1.94 -19.13
CA SER A 21 2.87 2.30 -19.94
C SER A 21 1.87 1.15 -19.89
N VAL A 22 0.70 1.37 -19.30
CA VAL A 22 -0.47 0.47 -19.36
C VAL A 22 -1.57 1.22 -20.11
N ARG A 23 -2.01 0.68 -21.25
CA ARG A 23 -3.23 1.13 -21.93
C ARG A 23 -4.43 0.41 -21.33
N GLU A 24 -5.29 1.13 -20.62
CA GLU A 24 -6.63 0.64 -20.20
C GLU A 24 -7.71 1.34 -21.04
N ASN A 25 -8.59 0.56 -21.67
CA ASN A 25 -9.72 1.07 -22.47
C ASN A 25 -10.88 1.59 -21.61
N ASP A 26 -11.73 2.42 -22.23
CA ASP A 26 -12.47 3.50 -21.58
C ASP A 26 -13.82 3.20 -20.90
N ASP A 27 -14.46 2.04 -21.09
CA ASP A 27 -15.87 1.86 -20.71
C ASP A 27 -16.11 0.76 -19.64
N GLY A 28 -15.94 1.09 -18.35
CA GLY A 28 -16.29 0.17 -17.25
C GLY A 28 -16.35 0.81 -15.86
N LEU A 29 -17.12 0.19 -14.95
CA LEU A 29 -17.32 0.58 -13.54
C LEU A 29 -15.98 0.67 -12.78
N ALA A 30 -15.97 1.39 -11.63
CA ALA A 30 -14.78 1.71 -10.85
C ALA A 30 -13.88 0.52 -10.47
N GLN A 31 -14.43 -0.69 -10.46
CA GLN A 31 -13.69 -1.95 -10.31
C GLN A 31 -14.26 -3.08 -11.19
N THR A 32 -14.65 -2.78 -12.43
CA THR A 32 -15.10 -3.83 -13.36
C THR A 32 -14.45 -3.64 -14.73
N PHE A 33 -13.51 -4.52 -15.07
CA PHE A 33 -13.04 -4.72 -16.44
C PHE A 33 -13.80 -5.88 -17.09
N THR A 34 -15.10 -5.69 -17.32
CA THR A 34 -15.91 -6.63 -18.10
C THR A 34 -15.68 -6.41 -19.59
N ARG A 35 -14.63 -7.03 -20.16
CA ARG A 35 -14.67 -7.61 -21.52
C ARG A 35 -13.46 -8.50 -21.80
N SER A 36 -13.70 -9.80 -21.87
CA SER A 36 -12.83 -10.77 -22.52
C SER A 36 -12.91 -10.59 -24.05
N LYS A 37 -11.89 -9.97 -24.67
CA LYS A 37 -11.61 -10.20 -26.09
C LYS A 37 -10.56 -11.29 -26.18
N ILE A 38 -10.97 -12.46 -26.66
CA ILE A 38 -10.11 -13.49 -27.19
C ILE A 38 -9.31 -12.85 -28.32
N SER A 39 -7.98 -12.93 -28.25
CA SER A 39 -7.09 -12.37 -29.27
C SER A 39 -7.23 -13.19 -30.56
N SER A 40 -7.46 -12.51 -31.68
CA SER A 40 -7.13 -13.03 -33.01
C SER A 40 -5.81 -12.39 -33.41
N TYR A 41 -4.74 -13.18 -33.45
CA TYR A 41 -3.48 -12.77 -34.03
C TYR A 41 -3.63 -12.62 -35.55
N THR A 42 -3.52 -11.40 -36.05
CA THR A 42 -3.10 -11.13 -37.43
C THR A 42 -2.10 -9.98 -37.39
N GLN A 43 -0.84 -10.29 -37.70
CA GLN A 43 0.20 -9.29 -37.96
C GLN A 43 -0.06 -8.69 -39.35
N GLY A 44 -0.39 -7.41 -39.38
CA GLY A 44 -0.45 -6.58 -40.57
C GLY A 44 -0.58 -5.12 -40.14
N PRO A 45 0.13 -4.17 -40.78
CA PRO A 45 0.03 -2.77 -40.40
C PRO A 45 -1.32 -2.22 -40.87
N GLU A 46 -2.21 -1.86 -39.94
CA GLU A 46 -3.42 -1.13 -40.29
C GLU A 46 -3.09 0.37 -40.45
N GLU A 47 -3.31 0.86 -41.67
CA GLU A 47 -3.25 2.25 -42.04
C GLU A 47 -4.38 3.05 -41.40
N VAL A 48 -4.07 4.31 -41.07
CA VAL A 48 -4.96 5.29 -40.48
C VAL A 48 -6.12 5.57 -41.44
N PHE A 49 -7.35 5.26 -41.01
CA PHE A 49 -8.56 5.58 -41.79
C PHE A 49 -8.99 7.02 -41.50
N ASP A 50 -8.91 7.86 -42.54
CA ASP A 50 -9.34 9.26 -42.56
C ASP A 50 -10.82 9.33 -42.93
N GLU A 51 -11.61 10.06 -42.14
CA GLU A 51 -13.07 10.11 -42.25
C GLU A 51 -13.47 11.36 -43.05
N SER A 52 -13.71 11.17 -44.35
CA SER A 52 -14.40 12.15 -45.20
C SER A 52 -15.23 11.44 -46.28
N PRO A 53 -16.48 11.87 -46.56
CA PRO A 53 -17.40 11.08 -47.38
C PRO A 53 -17.37 11.49 -48.85
N SER A 54 -17.50 10.52 -49.78
CA SER A 54 -18.19 10.57 -51.10
C SER A 54 -17.82 9.33 -51.97
N PRO A 55 -18.49 9.01 -53.10
CA PRO A 55 -19.87 8.56 -53.25
C PRO A 55 -20.00 7.21 -54.02
N SER A 56 -21.13 6.51 -53.82
CA SER A 56 -21.79 5.50 -54.68
C SER A 56 -20.94 4.65 -55.67
N VAL A 57 -20.74 3.36 -55.33
CA VAL A 57 -20.46 2.29 -56.32
C VAL A 57 -21.30 1.05 -55.99
N GLU A 58 -21.91 0.48 -57.03
CA GLU A 58 -22.86 -0.64 -57.02
C GLU A 58 -22.27 -1.96 -56.48
N ILE A 59 -23.06 -2.71 -55.72
CA ILE A 59 -22.64 -3.94 -55.03
C ILE A 59 -22.79 -5.15 -55.96
N ALA A 60 -21.67 -5.78 -56.35
CA ALA A 60 -21.66 -7.12 -56.93
C ALA A 60 -22.03 -8.18 -55.87
N GLN A 61 -22.86 -9.17 -56.24
CA GLN A 61 -23.32 -10.21 -55.32
C GLN A 61 -22.20 -11.20 -54.96
N PRO A 62 -21.87 -11.42 -53.68
CA PRO A 62 -20.89 -12.42 -53.28
C PRO A 62 -21.52 -13.83 -53.23
N SER A 63 -20.86 -14.80 -53.84
CA SER A 63 -21.12 -16.24 -53.66
C SER A 63 -20.23 -16.79 -52.53
N PHE A 64 -20.78 -17.72 -51.74
CA PHE A 64 -20.06 -18.33 -50.62
C PHE A 64 -19.10 -19.41 -51.11
N GLN A 65 -17.81 -19.29 -50.76
CA GLN A 65 -16.84 -20.37 -50.84
C GLN A 65 -16.45 -20.79 -49.43
N ALA A 66 -16.49 -22.10 -49.16
CA ALA A 66 -16.06 -22.64 -47.88
C ALA A 66 -14.52 -22.51 -47.72
N PRO A 67 -14.01 -22.22 -46.52
CA PRO A 67 -12.56 -22.13 -46.30
C PRO A 67 -11.90 -23.51 -46.39
N LEU A 68 -10.75 -23.59 -47.06
CA LEU A 68 -9.90 -24.78 -47.08
C LEU A 68 -9.17 -24.93 -45.73
N THR A 69 -9.66 -25.78 -44.83
CA THR A 69 -8.96 -26.12 -43.58
C THR A 69 -8.08 -27.36 -43.76
N GLN A 70 -6.83 -27.31 -43.31
CA GLN A 70 -5.91 -28.45 -43.39
C GLN A 70 -6.39 -29.63 -42.53
N PRO A 71 -6.39 -30.86 -43.07
CA PRO A 71 -7.06 -32.03 -42.47
C PRO A 71 -6.40 -32.59 -41.18
N HIS A 72 -5.35 -31.97 -40.65
CA HIS A 72 -4.59 -32.51 -39.50
C HIS A 72 -4.50 -31.56 -38.30
N SER A 73 -5.22 -30.43 -38.31
CA SER A 73 -5.27 -29.52 -37.15
C SER A 73 -6.18 -30.06 -36.05
N ARG A 74 -5.66 -30.17 -34.81
CA ARG A 74 -6.39 -30.64 -33.62
C ARG A 74 -7.07 -29.51 -32.81
N LEU A 75 -7.08 -28.27 -33.31
CA LEU A 75 -7.46 -27.09 -32.51
C LEU A 75 -8.87 -26.52 -32.77
N HIS A 76 -9.71 -27.18 -33.56
CA HIS A 76 -11.12 -26.77 -33.68
C HIS A 76 -12.05 -27.99 -33.56
N GLY A 77 -12.82 -28.03 -32.47
CA GLY A 77 -14.09 -28.75 -32.46
C GLY A 77 -15.01 -28.10 -33.48
N PHE A 78 -15.38 -28.85 -34.50
CA PHE A 78 -16.16 -28.39 -35.64
C PHE A 78 -17.52 -27.82 -35.22
N TRP A 79 -17.82 -26.58 -35.59
CA TRP A 79 -19.21 -26.12 -35.73
C TRP A 79 -19.50 -26.05 -37.23
N PHE A 80 -19.94 -27.17 -37.80
CA PHE A 80 -20.61 -27.12 -39.09
C PHE A 80 -22.06 -26.67 -38.85
N PRO A 81 -22.64 -25.82 -39.70
CA PRO A 81 -24.08 -25.76 -39.77
C PRO A 81 -24.58 -27.14 -40.23
N ALA A 82 -25.72 -27.59 -39.70
CA ALA A 82 -26.27 -28.91 -40.04
C ALA A 82 -26.42 -29.07 -41.57
N ASP A 83 -26.37 -30.31 -42.07
CA ASP A 83 -26.38 -30.64 -43.52
C ASP A 83 -27.57 -30.04 -44.30
N ASN A 84 -28.58 -29.53 -43.60
CA ASN A 84 -29.75 -28.86 -44.14
C ASN A 84 -29.63 -27.33 -44.25
N PHE A 85 -28.52 -26.72 -43.83
CA PHE A 85 -28.35 -25.27 -43.85
C PHE A 85 -28.05 -24.74 -45.25
N ARG A 86 -29.07 -24.17 -45.90
CA ARG A 86 -28.97 -23.65 -47.29
C ARG A 86 -28.60 -22.16 -47.39
N GLY A 87 -28.01 -21.60 -46.32
CA GLY A 87 -27.53 -20.23 -46.28
C GLY A 87 -28.57 -19.21 -45.78
N TRP A 88 -28.07 -18.11 -45.20
CA TRP A 88 -28.86 -17.08 -44.51
C TRP A 88 -29.93 -16.38 -45.37
N LYS A 89 -29.78 -16.38 -46.70
CA LYS A 89 -30.73 -15.76 -47.64
C LYS A 89 -31.98 -16.59 -47.93
N GLN A 90 -32.02 -17.87 -47.55
CA GLN A 90 -33.17 -18.75 -47.83
C GLN A 90 -34.15 -18.87 -46.66
N ILE A 91 -33.95 -18.13 -45.57
CA ILE A 91 -34.89 -18.06 -44.45
C ILE A 91 -36.05 -17.16 -44.88
N PRO A 92 -37.28 -17.67 -45.09
CA PRO A 92 -38.39 -16.86 -45.56
C PRO A 92 -38.89 -16.00 -44.39
N ILE A 93 -38.39 -14.77 -44.29
CA ILE A 93 -38.94 -13.77 -43.37
C ILE A 93 -40.27 -13.31 -43.96
N LYS A 94 -41.38 -13.97 -43.61
CA LYS A 94 -42.72 -13.46 -43.91
C LYS A 94 -43.02 -12.27 -42.99
N GLY A 95 -42.65 -11.06 -43.43
CA GLY A 95 -42.98 -9.82 -42.74
C GLY A 95 -42.48 -8.60 -43.52
N LYS A 96 -43.30 -7.54 -43.59
CA LYS A 96 -42.95 -6.28 -44.27
C LYS A 96 -41.68 -5.67 -43.66
N SER A 97 -40.82 -5.11 -44.49
CA SER A 97 -39.61 -4.38 -44.09
C SER A 97 -39.96 -3.14 -43.26
N ALA A 98 -40.02 -3.30 -41.93
CA ALA A 98 -39.68 -2.31 -40.89
C ALA A 98 -40.26 -2.76 -39.54
N SER A 99 -39.44 -3.41 -38.72
CA SER A 99 -39.62 -3.49 -37.27
C SER A 99 -38.23 -3.57 -36.65
N ARG A 100 -37.84 -2.55 -35.88
CA ARG A 100 -36.60 -2.53 -35.07
C ARG A 100 -36.87 -3.07 -33.65
N SER A 101 -37.74 -4.06 -33.50
CA SER A 101 -38.02 -4.68 -32.20
C SER A 101 -37.35 -6.05 -32.10
N CYS A 102 -36.82 -6.36 -30.91
CA CYS A 102 -36.10 -7.60 -30.58
C CYS A 102 -37.00 -8.87 -30.63
N GLU A 103 -38.31 -8.70 -30.80
CA GLU A 103 -39.31 -9.77 -30.69
C GLU A 103 -39.26 -10.79 -31.84
N ASP A 104 -38.86 -10.37 -33.04
CA ASP A 104 -38.78 -11.27 -34.20
C ASP A 104 -37.55 -12.20 -34.17
N LEU A 105 -36.52 -11.88 -33.38
CA LEU A 105 -35.39 -12.79 -33.12
C LEU A 105 -35.81 -14.02 -32.30
N HIS A 106 -36.84 -13.89 -31.46
CA HIS A 106 -37.35 -15.01 -30.68
C HIS A 106 -37.99 -16.09 -31.57
N LYS A 107 -38.62 -15.69 -32.68
CA LYS A 107 -39.19 -16.61 -33.67
C LYS A 107 -38.12 -17.35 -34.48
N LEU A 108 -36.93 -16.76 -34.62
CA LEU A 108 -35.77 -17.41 -35.25
C LEU A 108 -35.06 -18.40 -34.33
N SER A 109 -35.28 -18.36 -33.01
CA SER A 109 -34.71 -19.36 -32.09
C SER A 109 -35.25 -20.77 -32.33
N MET A 110 -36.47 -20.89 -32.86
CA MET A 110 -37.14 -22.18 -33.09
C MET A 110 -36.55 -22.98 -34.26
N THR A 111 -35.85 -22.34 -35.19
CA THR A 111 -35.21 -23.03 -36.34
C THR A 111 -33.81 -23.56 -36.04
N TRP A 112 -33.24 -23.22 -34.87
CA TRP A 112 -31.86 -23.56 -34.48
C TRP A 112 -31.78 -24.43 -33.22
N SER A 113 -32.93 -24.80 -32.63
CA SER A 113 -32.99 -25.79 -31.56
C SER A 113 -32.61 -27.17 -32.11
N SER A 114 -31.42 -27.65 -31.78
CA SER A 114 -31.15 -29.10 -31.79
C SER A 114 -32.23 -29.79 -30.96
N PRO A 115 -32.73 -30.98 -31.37
CA PRO A 115 -33.67 -31.72 -30.54
C PRO A 115 -33.07 -31.84 -29.14
N ALA A 116 -33.87 -31.47 -28.14
CA ALA A 116 -33.45 -31.54 -26.75
C ALA A 116 -32.87 -32.94 -26.51
N PRO A 117 -31.64 -33.07 -25.97
CA PRO A 117 -31.18 -34.38 -25.54
C PRO A 117 -32.27 -34.96 -24.63
N PRO A 118 -32.57 -36.27 -24.72
CA PRO A 118 -33.58 -36.89 -23.87
C PRO A 118 -33.29 -36.45 -22.45
N ALA A 119 -34.31 -35.95 -21.74
CA ALA A 119 -34.16 -35.47 -20.38
C ALA A 119 -33.44 -36.56 -19.60
N VAL A 120 -32.14 -36.36 -19.39
CA VAL A 120 -31.41 -37.11 -18.40
C VAL A 120 -32.07 -36.62 -17.15
N ALA A 121 -32.97 -37.44 -16.60
CA ALA A 121 -33.34 -37.31 -15.22
C ALA A 121 -32.00 -37.37 -14.48
N GLU A 122 -31.43 -36.21 -14.17
CA GLU A 122 -30.32 -36.11 -13.26
C GLU A 122 -30.85 -36.77 -12.00
N LYS A 123 -30.42 -38.01 -11.78
CA LYS A 123 -30.58 -38.64 -10.48
C LYS A 123 -29.96 -37.64 -9.54
N ALA A 124 -30.80 -36.97 -8.75
CA ALA A 124 -30.35 -36.05 -7.73
C ALA A 124 -29.22 -36.78 -7.00
N SER A 125 -28.00 -36.27 -7.15
CA SER A 125 -26.90 -36.80 -6.39
C SER A 125 -27.33 -36.69 -4.93
N PRO A 126 -27.02 -37.67 -4.07
CA PRO A 126 -27.47 -37.65 -2.66
C PRO A 126 -26.96 -36.42 -1.88
N ASN A 127 -26.14 -35.56 -2.51
CA ASN A 127 -25.59 -34.32 -1.99
C ASN A 127 -25.97 -33.06 -2.82
N SER A 128 -27.01 -33.07 -3.65
CA SER A 128 -27.46 -31.84 -4.33
C SER A 128 -28.29 -30.96 -3.38
N TYR A 129 -27.83 -29.73 -3.15
CA TYR A 129 -28.55 -28.73 -2.37
C TYR A 129 -29.52 -27.96 -3.28
N GLN A 130 -30.67 -27.52 -2.73
CA GLN A 130 -31.53 -26.58 -3.44
C GLN A 130 -30.77 -25.25 -3.67
N THR A 131 -31.10 -24.53 -4.73
CA THR A 131 -30.50 -23.22 -5.04
C THR A 131 -30.57 -22.29 -3.83
N GLY A 132 -29.43 -21.71 -3.43
CA GLY A 132 -29.34 -20.83 -2.26
C GLY A 132 -29.27 -21.54 -0.91
N THR A 133 -29.20 -22.87 -0.89
CA THR A 133 -29.16 -23.67 0.35
C THR A 133 -27.86 -24.44 0.54
N SER A 134 -26.83 -24.11 -0.23
CA SER A 134 -25.52 -24.73 -0.06
C SER A 134 -24.98 -24.45 1.35
N PRO A 135 -24.19 -25.37 1.94
CA PRO A 135 -23.61 -25.16 3.26
C PRO A 135 -22.78 -23.87 3.34
N LEU A 136 -22.13 -23.48 2.24
CA LEU A 136 -21.34 -22.26 2.14
C LEU A 136 -22.22 -21.00 2.23
N GLU A 137 -23.38 -20.98 1.57
CA GLU A 137 -24.30 -19.83 1.59
C GLU A 137 -25.08 -19.70 2.90
N ARG A 138 -25.17 -20.79 3.67
CA ARG A 138 -25.81 -20.82 5.00
C ARG A 138 -24.87 -20.38 6.12
N LEU A 139 -23.58 -20.16 5.83
CA LEU A 139 -22.66 -19.64 6.82
C LEU A 139 -23.12 -18.24 7.28
N PRO A 140 -22.89 -17.88 8.56
CA PRO A 140 -23.05 -16.51 9.01
C PRO A 140 -22.25 -15.54 8.13
N SER A 141 -22.78 -14.35 7.91
CA SER A 141 -22.16 -13.35 7.03
C SER A 141 -20.74 -12.97 7.44
N GLU A 142 -20.42 -13.09 8.72
CA GLU A 142 -19.11 -12.82 9.32
C GLU A 142 -18.09 -13.88 8.94
N VAL A 143 -18.50 -15.16 8.97
CA VAL A 143 -17.65 -16.29 8.58
C VAL A 143 -17.46 -16.30 7.07
N LEU A 144 -18.54 -16.07 6.33
CA LEU A 144 -18.48 -15.97 4.87
C LEU A 144 -17.60 -14.79 4.45
N GLY A 145 -17.73 -13.63 5.08
CA GLY A 145 -16.87 -12.47 4.88
C GLY A 145 -15.40 -12.77 5.17
N ALA A 146 -15.09 -13.40 6.31
CA ALA A 146 -13.72 -13.79 6.64
C ALA A 146 -13.09 -14.75 5.63
N ILE A 147 -13.87 -15.66 5.03
CA ILE A 147 -13.40 -16.55 3.97
C ILE A 147 -13.12 -15.75 2.69
N ILE A 148 -14.02 -14.85 2.30
CA ILE A 148 -13.86 -14.01 1.10
C ILE A 148 -12.68 -13.04 1.27
N ASP A 149 -12.46 -12.52 2.47
CA ASP A 149 -11.35 -11.60 2.79
C ASP A 149 -9.98 -12.23 2.51
N LEU A 150 -9.84 -13.57 2.59
CA LEU A 150 -8.61 -14.28 2.21
C LEU A 150 -8.28 -14.23 0.71
N LEU A 151 -9.26 -13.87 -0.12
CA LEU A 151 -9.10 -13.73 -1.58
C LEU A 151 -8.80 -12.29 -1.99
N VAL A 152 -8.83 -11.35 -1.06
CA VAL A 152 -8.49 -9.95 -1.33
C VAL A 152 -6.99 -9.83 -1.57
N ILE A 153 -6.63 -9.25 -2.71
CA ILE A 153 -5.24 -8.95 -3.06
C ILE A 153 -5.08 -7.44 -3.08
N GLU A 154 -4.55 -6.87 -1.99
CA GLU A 154 -4.32 -5.42 -1.90
C GLU A 154 -3.19 -4.99 -2.87
N ILE A 155 -2.08 -5.74 -2.89
CA ILE A 155 -0.93 -5.51 -3.77
C ILE A 155 -0.72 -6.71 -4.71
N PRO A 156 -0.90 -6.55 -6.03
CA PRO A 156 -0.62 -7.64 -6.97
C PRO A 156 0.89 -7.95 -6.99
N PRO A 157 1.30 -9.21 -6.82
CA PRO A 157 2.71 -9.59 -6.61
C PRO A 157 3.65 -9.18 -7.76
N ASN A 158 3.12 -9.00 -8.98
CA ASN A 158 3.90 -8.67 -10.17
C ASN A 158 3.48 -7.35 -10.85
N GLY A 159 2.56 -6.58 -10.25
CA GLY A 159 2.02 -5.35 -10.85
C GLY A 159 1.17 -5.53 -12.13
N LEU A 160 1.15 -6.75 -12.70
CA LEU A 160 0.52 -7.09 -13.98
C LEU A 160 -0.66 -8.07 -13.86
N THR A 161 -0.82 -8.72 -12.71
CA THR A 161 -1.92 -9.67 -12.49
C THR A 161 -3.23 -8.92 -12.24
N PRO A 162 -4.36 -9.37 -12.82
CA PRO A 162 -5.65 -8.75 -12.57
C PRO A 162 -5.97 -8.86 -11.07
N ARG A 163 -6.13 -7.71 -10.39
CA ARG A 163 -6.57 -7.69 -8.99
C ARG A 163 -8.00 -8.23 -8.91
N ASN A 164 -8.30 -8.93 -7.82
CA ASN A 164 -9.67 -9.32 -7.45
C ASN A 164 -10.39 -10.21 -8.49
N ALA A 165 -9.68 -10.95 -9.34
CA ALA A 165 -10.29 -11.85 -10.32
C ALA A 165 -11.20 -12.90 -9.65
N ASP A 166 -10.76 -13.44 -8.51
CA ASP A 166 -11.53 -14.40 -7.72
C ASP A 166 -12.79 -13.75 -7.12
N LEU A 167 -12.68 -12.52 -6.61
CA LEU A 167 -13.85 -11.77 -6.12
C LEU A 167 -14.86 -11.50 -7.24
N MET A 168 -14.39 -11.21 -8.45
CA MET A 168 -15.28 -11.03 -9.60
C MET A 168 -16.01 -12.32 -9.97
N ALA A 169 -15.36 -13.47 -9.86
CA ALA A 169 -16.02 -14.76 -10.05
C ALA A 169 -17.07 -15.00 -8.96
N LEU A 170 -16.77 -14.65 -7.70
CA LEU A 170 -17.72 -14.78 -6.58
C LEU A 170 -18.98 -13.95 -6.76
N LEU A 171 -18.89 -12.74 -7.32
CA LEU A 171 -20.05 -11.90 -7.61
C LEU A 171 -21.08 -12.55 -8.55
N LEU A 172 -20.66 -13.56 -9.34
CA LEU A 172 -21.50 -14.27 -10.31
C LEU A 172 -22.04 -15.62 -9.80
N THR A 173 -21.69 -16.02 -8.58
CA THR A 173 -22.04 -17.36 -8.05
C THR A 173 -23.47 -17.42 -7.52
N SER A 174 -23.84 -16.53 -6.59
CA SER A 174 -25.18 -16.50 -6.01
C SER A 174 -25.48 -15.15 -5.36
N ARG A 175 -26.74 -14.90 -5.00
CA ARG A 175 -27.16 -13.63 -4.36
C ARG A 175 -26.52 -13.43 -2.99
N SER A 176 -26.39 -14.50 -2.20
CA SER A 176 -25.79 -14.44 -0.86
C SER A 176 -24.30 -14.11 -0.94
N ILE A 177 -23.58 -14.85 -1.81
CA ILE A 177 -22.15 -14.61 -2.03
C ILE A 177 -21.92 -13.25 -2.68
N HIS A 178 -22.78 -12.82 -3.60
CA HIS A 178 -22.72 -11.48 -4.20
C HIS A 178 -22.79 -10.38 -3.14
N ALA A 179 -23.76 -10.43 -2.23
CA ALA A 179 -23.89 -9.44 -1.16
C ALA A 179 -22.69 -9.45 -0.20
N ALA A 180 -22.20 -10.64 0.19
CA ALA A 180 -21.02 -10.77 1.04
C ALA A 180 -19.76 -10.24 0.34
N THR A 181 -19.60 -10.53 -0.95
CA THR A 181 -18.46 -10.06 -1.77
C THR A 181 -18.49 -8.55 -1.96
N LEU A 182 -19.66 -7.94 -2.17
CA LEU A 182 -19.79 -6.48 -2.23
C LEU A 182 -19.38 -5.83 -0.91
N ASN A 183 -19.73 -6.44 0.24
CA ASN A 183 -19.29 -5.96 1.54
C ASN A 183 -17.76 -5.92 1.63
N THR A 184 -17.08 -7.01 1.27
CA THR A 184 -15.61 -7.07 1.23
C THR A 184 -15.01 -6.04 0.26
N LEU A 185 -15.54 -5.92 -0.96
CA LEU A 185 -15.02 -5.00 -1.99
C LEU A 185 -15.13 -3.52 -1.60
N TYR A 186 -16.22 -3.12 -0.93
CA TYR A 186 -16.47 -1.72 -0.58
C TYR A 186 -16.01 -1.33 0.83
N ARG A 187 -15.64 -2.31 1.67
CA ARG A 187 -15.22 -2.04 3.06
C ARG A 187 -13.91 -1.26 3.11
N HIS A 188 -12.90 -1.65 2.32
CA HIS A 188 -11.60 -0.98 2.26
C HIS A 188 -11.30 -0.55 0.82
N ILE A 189 -11.48 0.75 0.54
CA ILE A 189 -11.32 1.30 -0.79
C ILE A 189 -9.90 1.85 -0.96
N THR A 190 -9.13 1.26 -1.86
CA THR A 190 -7.84 1.80 -2.30
C THR A 190 -8.00 2.59 -3.60
N ILE A 191 -7.50 3.81 -3.63
CA ILE A 191 -7.56 4.74 -4.76
C ILE A 191 -6.16 4.93 -5.35
N PRO A 192 -5.81 4.21 -6.44
CA PRO A 192 -4.51 4.37 -7.08
C PRO A 192 -4.43 5.62 -7.97
N HIS A 193 -5.55 6.08 -8.54
CA HIS A 193 -5.59 7.20 -9.49
C HIS A 193 -6.88 8.02 -9.37
N SER A 194 -6.84 9.29 -9.78
CA SER A 194 -7.97 10.22 -9.67
C SER A 194 -9.20 9.79 -10.49
N ARG A 195 -9.00 9.10 -11.63
CA ARG A 195 -10.11 8.52 -12.41
C ARG A 195 -10.87 7.43 -11.65
N ILE A 196 -10.15 6.60 -10.88
CA ILE A 196 -10.78 5.57 -10.04
C ILE A 196 -11.58 6.23 -8.91
N PHE A 197 -11.05 7.30 -8.31
CA PHE A 197 -11.79 8.12 -7.36
C PHE A 197 -13.09 8.68 -7.96
N ARG A 198 -13.03 9.28 -9.15
CA ARG A 198 -14.24 9.78 -9.83
C ARG A 198 -15.26 8.69 -10.07
N LYS A 199 -14.83 7.52 -10.56
CA LYS A 199 -15.73 6.39 -10.81
C LYS A 199 -16.35 5.90 -9.51
N PHE A 200 -15.55 5.75 -8.45
CA PHE A 200 -16.02 5.38 -7.12
C PHE A 200 -17.06 6.38 -6.59
N LEU A 201 -16.75 7.68 -6.65
CA LEU A 201 -17.66 8.75 -6.23
C LEU A 201 -18.98 8.72 -7.01
N ALA A 202 -18.93 8.52 -8.33
CA ALA A 202 -20.13 8.37 -9.15
C ALA A 202 -20.96 7.16 -8.71
N THR A 203 -20.33 6.00 -8.51
CA THR A 203 -21.00 4.78 -8.06
C THR A 203 -21.67 4.95 -6.70
N ILE A 204 -20.98 5.51 -5.70
CA ILE A 204 -21.58 5.69 -4.36
C ILE A 204 -22.64 6.80 -4.33
N THR A 205 -22.59 7.75 -5.27
CA THR A 205 -23.64 8.75 -5.44
C THR A 205 -24.92 8.11 -6.00
N GLU A 206 -24.79 7.19 -6.97
CA GLU A 206 -25.92 6.46 -7.55
C GLU A 206 -26.46 5.39 -6.60
N TYR A 207 -25.58 4.71 -5.86
CA TYR A 207 -25.92 3.63 -4.93
C TYR A 207 -25.43 3.94 -3.50
N PRO A 208 -26.16 4.78 -2.72
CA PRO A 208 -25.78 5.17 -1.36
C PRO A 208 -25.60 4.01 -0.38
N ALA A 209 -26.25 2.86 -0.63
CA ALA A 209 -26.07 1.66 0.18
C ALA A 209 -24.60 1.18 0.19
N LEU A 210 -23.88 1.31 -0.93
CA LEU A 210 -22.46 0.96 -1.02
C LEU A 210 -21.59 1.93 -0.23
N ALA A 211 -21.96 3.22 -0.21
CA ALA A 211 -21.27 4.24 0.58
C ALA A 211 -21.31 3.91 2.09
N SER A 212 -22.40 3.31 2.56
CA SER A 212 -22.57 2.91 3.97
C SER A 212 -21.67 1.75 4.41
N ILE A 213 -21.08 1.01 3.47
CA ILE A 213 -20.17 -0.11 3.73
C ILE A 213 -18.74 0.38 4.00
N VAL A 214 -18.36 1.52 3.43
CA VAL A 214 -16.98 2.04 3.46
C VAL A 214 -16.50 2.26 4.90
N ARG A 215 -15.36 1.67 5.23
CA ARG A 215 -14.65 1.81 6.52
C ARG A 215 -13.27 2.42 6.36
N ARG A 216 -12.59 2.17 5.24
CA ARG A 216 -11.29 2.76 4.91
C ARG A 216 -11.33 3.41 3.53
N LEU A 217 -10.76 4.60 3.44
CA LEU A 217 -10.43 5.28 2.20
C LEU A 217 -8.92 5.49 2.15
N ASP A 218 -8.25 4.82 1.21
CA ASP A 218 -6.81 4.69 1.17
C ASP A 218 -6.20 5.26 -0.13
N PHE A 219 -5.36 6.28 0.00
CA PHE A 219 -4.59 6.90 -1.08
C PHE A 219 -3.09 6.57 -1.03
N SER A 220 -2.65 5.62 -0.20
CA SER A 220 -1.24 5.23 -0.02
C SER A 220 -0.55 4.80 -1.33
N HIS A 221 -1.31 4.21 -2.25
CA HIS A 221 -0.89 3.80 -3.58
C HIS A 221 -1.18 4.83 -4.68
N PHE A 222 -1.68 6.02 -4.32
CA PHE A 222 -2.03 7.02 -5.31
C PHE A 222 -0.79 7.49 -6.07
N ASN A 223 -0.82 7.36 -7.40
CA ASN A 223 0.26 7.81 -8.26
C ASN A 223 -0.31 8.68 -9.39
N PRO A 224 0.01 9.97 -9.46
CA PRO A 224 -0.49 10.84 -10.51
C PRO A 224 0.21 10.65 -11.87
N SER A 225 1.35 9.96 -11.94
CA SER A 225 2.22 9.94 -13.13
C SER A 225 1.95 8.81 -14.13
N THR A 226 1.08 7.85 -13.82
CA THR A 226 0.85 6.66 -14.68
C THR A 226 -0.05 6.93 -15.88
N ILE A 227 -0.74 8.09 -15.93
CA ILE A 227 -1.78 8.35 -16.94
C ILE A 227 -1.60 9.71 -17.64
N PHE A 228 -1.02 10.71 -16.98
CA PHE A 228 -0.93 12.07 -17.54
C PHE A 228 0.52 12.46 -17.82
N SER A 229 0.75 12.99 -19.02
CA SER A 229 2.09 13.34 -19.50
C SER A 229 2.60 14.64 -18.88
N THR A 230 1.72 15.52 -18.41
CA THR A 230 2.08 16.82 -17.81
C THR A 230 1.25 17.18 -16.57
N ALA A 231 1.77 18.07 -15.71
CA ALA A 231 1.05 18.63 -14.57
C ALA A 231 -0.18 19.49 -14.98
N SER A 232 -0.16 20.04 -16.20
CA SER A 232 -1.25 20.87 -16.74
C SER A 232 -2.48 20.03 -17.11
N GLU A 233 -2.31 18.88 -17.75
CA GLU A 233 -3.41 17.93 -18.03
C GLU A 233 -4.07 17.43 -16.74
N ARG A 234 -3.27 17.23 -15.68
CA ARG A 234 -3.77 16.82 -14.34
C ARG A 234 -4.65 17.90 -13.71
N ALA A 235 -4.22 19.16 -13.76
CA ALA A 235 -4.98 20.30 -13.22
C ALA A 235 -6.33 20.49 -13.95
N GLN A 236 -6.40 20.16 -15.24
CA GLN A 236 -7.62 20.30 -16.03
C GLN A 236 -8.65 19.20 -15.77
N THR A 237 -8.24 18.00 -15.35
CA THR A 237 -9.16 16.84 -15.30
C THR A 237 -10.08 16.86 -14.06
N ARG A 238 -9.84 17.70 -13.03
CA ARG A 238 -10.70 17.92 -11.82
C ARG A 238 -11.36 16.67 -11.21
N ASN A 239 -10.77 15.49 -11.38
CA ASN A 239 -11.37 14.22 -10.96
C ASN A 239 -11.28 14.02 -9.44
N LEU A 240 -10.23 14.55 -8.83
CA LEU A 240 -10.00 14.64 -7.40
C LEU A 240 -9.69 16.11 -7.11
N THR A 241 -10.45 16.70 -6.20
CA THR A 241 -10.38 18.09 -5.74
C THR A 241 -10.86 18.12 -4.30
N SER A 242 -10.60 19.22 -3.58
CA SER A 242 -11.13 19.38 -2.22
C SER A 242 -12.65 19.27 -2.13
N GLU A 243 -13.39 19.82 -3.10
CA GLU A 243 -14.86 19.73 -3.14
C GLU A 243 -15.35 18.29 -3.37
N THR A 244 -14.75 17.57 -4.32
CA THR A 244 -15.15 16.18 -4.61
C THR A 244 -14.77 15.23 -3.48
N LEU A 245 -13.63 15.46 -2.83
CA LEU A 245 -13.22 14.73 -1.65
C LEU A 245 -14.15 14.99 -0.48
N TYR A 246 -14.52 16.26 -0.23
CA TYR A 246 -15.50 16.62 0.79
C TYR A 246 -16.85 15.91 0.55
N LYS A 247 -17.37 15.96 -0.68
CA LYS A 247 -18.60 15.25 -1.06
C LYS A 247 -18.49 13.73 -0.82
N CYS A 248 -17.34 13.13 -1.10
CA CYS A 248 -17.10 11.71 -0.82
C CYS A 248 -17.19 11.41 0.68
N LEU A 249 -16.63 12.28 1.53
CA LEU A 249 -16.70 12.13 2.99
C LEU A 249 -18.14 12.30 3.52
N GLU A 250 -18.95 13.17 2.91
CA GLU A 250 -20.38 13.30 3.26
C GLU A 250 -21.17 12.02 2.98
N LEU A 251 -20.85 11.33 1.88
CA LEU A 251 -21.50 10.07 1.52
C LEU A 251 -21.02 8.88 2.35
N THR A 252 -19.89 9.00 3.08
CA THR A 252 -19.25 7.91 3.82
C THR A 252 -19.25 8.15 5.34
N PRO A 253 -20.43 8.24 6.00
CA PRO A 253 -20.54 8.64 7.40
C PRO A 253 -19.94 7.64 8.40
N TYR A 254 -19.67 6.42 7.96
CA TYR A 254 -19.14 5.32 8.78
C TYR A 254 -17.65 5.05 8.55
N LEU A 255 -16.95 5.97 7.89
CA LEU A 255 -15.51 5.90 7.70
C LEU A 255 -14.79 5.82 9.06
N GLN A 256 -13.84 4.90 9.16
CA GLN A 256 -13.01 4.65 10.34
C GLN A 256 -11.56 5.04 10.08
N GLU A 257 -11.10 4.94 8.83
CA GLU A 257 -9.70 5.14 8.47
C GLU A 257 -9.57 5.97 7.20
N PHE A 258 -8.77 7.03 7.26
CA PHE A 258 -8.49 7.92 6.14
C PHE A 258 -6.98 8.05 5.95
N LEU A 259 -6.47 7.49 4.86
CA LEU A 259 -5.03 7.42 4.60
C LEU A 259 -4.67 8.33 3.42
N ALA A 260 -4.12 9.50 3.72
CA ALA A 260 -3.65 10.46 2.74
C ALA A 260 -2.12 10.46 2.61
N GLN A 261 -1.64 11.14 1.57
CA GLN A 261 -0.22 11.26 1.30
C GLN A 261 0.11 12.52 0.48
N GLU A 262 1.41 12.78 0.30
CA GLU A 262 1.95 13.98 -0.35
C GLU A 262 1.31 14.33 -1.72
N TYR A 263 0.92 13.34 -2.53
CA TYR A 263 0.32 13.64 -3.84
C TYR A 263 -1.11 14.19 -3.82
N ILE A 264 -1.82 14.07 -2.69
CA ILE A 264 -3.19 14.58 -2.55
C ILE A 264 -3.29 15.74 -1.55
N ASP A 265 -2.15 16.27 -1.09
CA ASP A 265 -2.14 17.26 -0.01
C ASP A 265 -2.75 18.62 -0.42
N GLU A 266 -2.69 18.98 -1.70
CA GLU A 266 -3.39 20.13 -2.29
C GLU A 266 -4.92 19.96 -2.29
N ASP A 267 -5.43 18.72 -2.29
CA ASP A 267 -6.86 18.41 -2.25
C ASP A 267 -7.42 18.38 -0.82
N LEU A 268 -6.55 18.47 0.19
CA LEU A 268 -6.91 18.51 1.61
C LEU A 268 -7.21 19.95 2.06
N GLY A 269 -8.29 20.52 1.50
CA GLY A 269 -8.77 21.86 1.85
C GLY A 269 -9.31 22.00 3.28
N PRO A 270 -9.60 23.23 3.74
CA PRO A 270 -10.04 23.50 5.11
C PRO A 270 -11.29 22.70 5.52
N ASP A 271 -12.28 22.61 4.64
CA ASP A 271 -13.53 21.90 4.90
C ASP A 271 -13.32 20.39 5.00
N VAL A 272 -12.39 19.83 4.22
CA VAL A 272 -12.01 18.40 4.30
C VAL A 272 -11.37 18.11 5.66
N ILE A 273 -10.37 18.91 6.08
CA ILE A 273 -9.72 18.72 7.38
C ILE A 273 -10.74 18.92 8.52
N LYS A 274 -11.58 19.96 8.45
CA LYS A 274 -12.65 20.20 9.41
C LYS A 274 -13.60 19.01 9.50
N LYS A 275 -14.03 18.45 8.36
CA LYS A 275 -14.88 17.26 8.31
C LYS A 275 -14.23 16.11 9.06
N LEU A 276 -12.99 15.77 8.72
CA LEU A 276 -12.24 14.66 9.30
C LEU A 276 -12.10 14.80 10.82
N PHE A 277 -11.76 15.98 11.33
CA PHE A 277 -11.53 16.17 12.76
C PHE A 277 -12.81 16.41 13.58
N PHE A 278 -13.84 17.07 13.04
CA PHE A 278 -14.99 17.54 13.82
C PHE A 278 -16.30 16.81 13.52
N GLU A 279 -16.47 16.26 12.32
CA GLU A 279 -17.77 15.80 11.82
C GLU A 279 -17.79 14.29 11.49
N MET A 280 -16.72 13.55 11.79
CA MET A 280 -16.63 12.11 11.57
C MET A 280 -16.48 11.33 12.89
N PRO A 281 -17.59 11.02 13.58
CA PRO A 281 -17.55 10.43 14.93
C PRO A 281 -17.06 8.98 14.98
N ARG A 282 -16.98 8.29 13.83
CA ARG A 282 -16.44 6.92 13.75
C ARG A 282 -14.98 6.88 13.30
N LEU A 283 -14.39 8.02 12.96
CA LEU A 283 -13.03 8.10 12.48
C LEU A 283 -12.07 7.80 13.63
N GLN A 284 -11.20 6.81 13.41
CA GLN A 284 -10.25 6.29 14.39
C GLN A 284 -8.81 6.44 13.92
N ALA A 285 -8.57 6.43 12.61
CA ALA A 285 -7.23 6.55 12.04
C ALA A 285 -7.15 7.61 10.95
N ILE A 286 -6.11 8.45 11.04
CA ILE A 286 -5.77 9.42 10.00
C ILE A 286 -4.27 9.36 9.72
N ASP A 287 -3.91 9.43 8.44
CA ASP A 287 -2.54 9.56 7.99
C ASP A 287 -2.39 10.70 6.99
N PHE A 288 -1.40 11.57 7.20
CA PHE A 288 -1.03 12.66 6.29
C PHE A 288 0.44 12.51 5.82
N CYS A 289 0.84 11.28 5.52
CA CYS A 289 2.22 10.93 5.17
C CYS A 289 2.83 11.82 4.07
N GLY A 290 3.81 12.65 4.43
CA GLY A 290 4.55 13.52 3.52
C GLY A 290 3.81 14.80 3.10
N CYS A 291 2.58 15.02 3.57
CA CYS A 291 1.81 16.22 3.24
C CYS A 291 2.53 17.47 3.75
N SER A 292 2.99 18.32 2.84
CA SER A 292 3.82 19.48 3.19
C SER A 292 3.57 20.69 2.30
N SER A 293 2.58 20.64 1.42
CA SER A 293 2.24 21.77 0.58
C SER A 293 1.80 23.03 1.35
N PRO A 294 1.96 24.23 0.77
CA PRO A 294 1.43 25.46 1.33
C PRO A 294 -0.09 25.42 1.52
N SER A 295 -0.84 24.82 0.60
CA SER A 295 -2.30 24.68 0.71
C SER A 295 -2.69 23.87 1.94
N PHE A 296 -2.06 22.69 2.13
CA PHE A 296 -2.27 21.85 3.30
C PHE A 296 -1.98 22.59 4.62
N LYS A 297 -0.86 23.34 4.68
CA LYS A 297 -0.53 24.18 5.84
C LYS A 297 -1.60 25.23 6.11
N ASN A 298 -2.08 25.91 5.07
CA ASN A 298 -3.10 26.94 5.19
C ASN A 298 -4.43 26.36 5.68
N SER A 299 -4.82 25.17 5.20
CA SER A 299 -6.00 24.44 5.69
C SER A 299 -5.98 24.22 7.20
N PHE A 300 -4.86 23.71 7.73
CA PHE A 300 -4.69 23.52 9.17
C PHE A 300 -4.64 24.83 9.94
N THR A 301 -3.98 25.86 9.38
CA THR A 301 -3.88 27.18 10.03
C THR A 301 -5.25 27.84 10.17
N SER A 302 -6.10 27.73 9.15
CA SER A 302 -7.49 28.20 9.20
C SER A 302 -8.30 27.47 10.30
N LEU A 303 -8.04 26.18 10.51
CA LEU A 303 -8.73 25.39 11.52
C LEU A 303 -8.36 25.78 12.96
N LEU A 304 -7.21 26.41 13.19
CA LEU A 304 -6.81 26.89 14.52
C LEU A 304 -7.77 27.95 15.09
N GLN A 305 -8.48 28.68 14.23
CA GLN A 305 -9.46 29.69 14.65
C GLN A 305 -10.84 29.10 14.94
N ALA A 306 -11.07 27.83 14.58
CA ALA A 306 -12.35 27.17 14.79
C ALA A 306 -12.49 26.68 16.25
N GLN A 307 -13.73 26.41 16.65
CA GLN A 307 -14.00 25.76 17.93
C GLN A 307 -13.72 24.26 17.79
N TRP A 308 -12.61 23.81 18.37
CA TRP A 308 -12.26 22.39 18.42
C TRP A 308 -13.13 21.65 19.44
N PRO A 309 -13.51 20.39 19.17
CA PRO A 309 -14.17 19.55 20.17
C PRO A 309 -13.24 19.32 21.37
N ASP A 310 -13.80 19.04 22.55
CA ASP A 310 -13.01 18.84 23.77
C ASP A 310 -12.15 17.56 23.69
N SER A 311 -12.65 16.53 23.03
CA SER A 311 -11.96 15.25 22.83
C SER A 311 -12.16 14.76 21.39
N LEU A 312 -11.13 14.12 20.82
CA LEU A 312 -11.16 13.52 19.49
C LEU A 312 -11.33 12.00 19.59
N THR A 313 -12.07 11.41 18.65
CA THR A 313 -12.29 9.95 18.58
C THR A 313 -11.08 9.16 18.05
N LEU A 314 -10.05 9.89 17.60
CA LEU A 314 -8.88 9.35 16.95
C LEU A 314 -8.02 8.53 17.92
N THR A 315 -7.59 7.36 17.45
CA THR A 315 -6.71 6.44 18.17
C THR A 315 -5.36 6.28 17.49
N ARG A 316 -5.28 6.50 16.17
CA ARG A 316 -4.07 6.34 15.36
C ARG A 316 -3.88 7.54 14.46
N ILE A 317 -2.80 8.29 14.65
CA ILE A 317 -2.54 9.51 13.89
C ILE A 317 -1.12 9.52 13.40
N SER A 318 -0.95 9.85 12.12
CA SER A 318 0.35 10.03 11.49
C SER A 318 0.42 11.38 10.77
N PHE A 319 1.39 12.19 11.20
CA PHE A 319 1.86 13.41 10.53
C PHE A 319 3.29 13.23 9.99
N HIS A 320 3.65 11.99 9.66
CA HIS A 320 4.99 11.65 9.20
C HIS A 320 5.43 12.59 8.07
N LYS A 321 6.54 13.30 8.25
CA LYS A 321 7.11 14.26 7.28
C LYS A 321 6.19 15.45 6.92
N CYS A 322 5.26 15.83 7.78
CA CYS A 322 4.53 17.10 7.66
C CYS A 322 5.40 18.31 8.07
N LEU A 323 6.46 18.59 7.28
CA LEU A 323 7.56 19.52 7.62
C LEU A 323 7.14 21.00 7.79
N ASN A 324 6.02 21.38 7.18
CA ASN A 324 5.57 22.77 7.07
C ASN A 324 4.41 23.12 8.03
N LEU A 325 3.87 22.13 8.75
CA LEU A 325 2.87 22.39 9.78
C LEU A 325 3.50 23.13 10.96
N PRO A 326 2.90 24.22 11.46
CA PRO A 326 3.41 24.94 12.62
C PRO A 326 3.13 24.18 13.92
N GLY A 327 3.97 24.40 14.94
CA GLY A 327 3.82 23.81 16.28
C GLY A 327 2.43 23.99 16.91
N SER A 328 1.78 25.12 16.64
CA SER A 328 0.44 25.43 17.12
C SER A 328 -0.64 24.44 16.68
N VAL A 329 -0.47 23.77 15.53
CA VAL A 329 -1.36 22.68 15.09
C VAL A 329 -1.28 21.48 16.04
N PHE A 330 -0.07 21.12 16.45
CA PHE A 330 0.12 20.02 17.40
C PHE A 330 -0.36 20.41 18.80
N GLU A 331 -0.16 21.66 19.22
CA GLU A 331 -0.73 22.19 20.48
C GLU A 331 -2.26 22.19 20.50
N ALA A 332 -2.92 22.28 19.34
CA ALA A 332 -4.37 22.14 19.25
C ALA A 332 -4.82 20.67 19.26
N ILE A 333 -4.08 19.76 18.61
CA ILE A 333 -4.52 18.37 18.43
C ILE A 333 -4.19 17.50 19.65
N LEU A 334 -2.95 17.52 20.13
CA LEU A 334 -2.44 16.58 21.15
C LEU A 334 -3.24 16.56 22.46
N PRO A 335 -3.70 17.71 23.03
CA PRO A 335 -4.50 17.70 24.26
C PRO A 335 -5.81 16.93 24.17
N ARG A 336 -6.30 16.67 22.95
CA ARG A 336 -7.61 16.06 22.68
C ARG A 336 -7.52 14.57 22.39
N LEU A 337 -6.33 13.99 22.48
CA LEU A 337 -6.03 12.61 22.10
C LEU A 337 -6.09 11.66 23.30
N GLU A 338 -7.23 11.64 23.99
CA GLU A 338 -7.41 10.86 25.22
C GLU A 338 -7.27 9.34 25.02
N ARG A 339 -7.48 8.87 23.79
CA ARG A 339 -7.49 7.44 23.40
C ARG A 339 -6.37 7.08 22.41
N ALA A 340 -5.37 7.93 22.25
CA ALA A 340 -4.28 7.67 21.30
C ALA A 340 -3.49 6.42 21.68
N THR A 341 -3.19 5.62 20.66
CA THR A 341 -2.36 4.41 20.72
C THR A 341 -1.19 4.51 19.75
N HIS A 342 -1.37 5.10 18.57
CA HIS A 342 -0.31 5.27 17.59
C HIS A 342 -0.16 6.76 17.25
N LEU A 343 1.06 7.27 17.39
CA LEU A 343 1.38 8.67 17.14
C LEU A 343 2.70 8.77 16.37
N ASP A 344 2.60 9.07 15.07
CA ASP A 344 3.76 9.40 14.23
C ASP A 344 3.88 10.91 14.05
N LEU A 345 4.94 11.48 14.62
CA LEU A 345 5.29 12.90 14.49
C LEU A 345 6.65 13.08 13.82
N ALA A 346 7.21 12.04 13.19
CA ALA A 346 8.55 12.11 12.64
C ALA A 346 8.69 13.21 11.59
N GLY A 347 9.73 14.01 11.70
CA GLY A 347 10.00 15.13 10.79
C GLY A 347 8.95 16.25 10.86
N THR A 348 8.25 16.40 11.98
CA THR A 348 7.34 17.53 12.22
C THR A 348 8.02 18.62 13.06
N ARG A 349 7.28 19.72 13.28
CA ARG A 349 7.63 20.83 14.17
C ARG A 349 6.82 20.77 15.47
N VAL A 350 6.63 19.57 16.02
CA VAL A 350 6.00 19.43 17.35
C VAL A 350 6.90 20.10 18.40
N THR A 351 6.28 20.89 19.28
CA THR A 351 6.96 21.63 20.36
C THR A 351 6.92 20.85 21.67
N ASP A 352 7.81 21.20 22.60
CA ASP A 352 7.81 20.65 23.96
C ASP A 352 6.45 20.80 24.66
N LYS A 353 5.82 21.97 24.50
CA LYS A 353 4.50 22.25 25.05
C LYS A 353 3.45 21.33 24.46
N ALA A 354 3.48 21.10 23.15
CA ALA A 354 2.57 20.20 22.47
C ALA A 354 2.73 18.76 22.99
N LEU A 355 3.96 18.26 23.10
CA LEU A 355 4.24 16.90 23.58
C LEU A 355 3.78 16.69 25.03
N GLN A 356 4.06 17.65 25.91
CA GLN A 356 3.63 17.60 27.32
C GLN A 356 2.11 17.74 27.51
N SER A 357 1.41 18.28 26.51
CA SER A 357 -0.04 18.43 26.57
C SER A 357 -0.81 17.14 26.31
N LEU A 358 -0.14 16.06 25.89
CA LEU A 358 -0.79 14.77 25.68
C LEU A 358 -1.45 14.29 26.98
N PRO A 359 -2.74 13.89 26.97
CA PRO A 359 -3.42 13.42 28.17
C PRO A 359 -2.76 12.19 28.79
N GLU A 360 -2.75 12.12 30.12
CA GLU A 360 -2.29 10.94 30.87
C GLU A 360 -3.15 9.69 30.61
N THR A 361 -4.40 9.88 30.11
CA THR A 361 -5.30 8.79 29.75
C THR A 361 -4.89 8.06 28.47
N ALA A 362 -4.06 8.69 27.63
CA ALA A 362 -3.57 8.08 26.40
C ALA A 362 -2.78 6.81 26.72
N ARG A 363 -2.78 5.84 25.79
CA ARG A 363 -2.11 4.54 25.97
C ARG A 363 -1.30 4.21 24.72
N LEU A 364 -0.20 4.94 24.55
CA LEU A 364 0.63 4.83 23.36
C LEU A 364 1.31 3.46 23.31
N THR A 365 1.09 2.75 22.22
CA THR A 365 1.82 1.55 21.83
C THR A 365 2.89 1.88 20.79
N HIS A 366 2.68 2.93 19.98
CA HIS A 366 3.62 3.37 18.95
C HIS A 366 3.85 4.86 19.03
N LEU A 367 5.11 5.26 19.21
CA LEU A 367 5.52 6.66 19.23
C LEU A 367 6.76 6.88 18.37
N ASN A 368 6.66 7.82 17.44
CA ASN A 368 7.77 8.23 16.59
C ASN A 368 7.99 9.74 16.70
N LEU A 369 9.09 10.12 17.35
CA LEU A 369 9.55 11.50 17.50
C LEU A 369 10.79 11.77 16.65
N ALA A 370 11.05 10.93 15.63
CA ALA A 370 12.27 11.03 14.86
C ALA A 370 12.41 12.40 14.17
N LYS A 371 13.58 13.03 14.28
CA LYS A 371 13.91 14.33 13.65
C LYS A 371 12.94 15.49 13.96
N CYS A 372 12.28 15.46 15.11
CA CYS A 372 11.54 16.62 15.63
C CYS A 372 12.53 17.63 16.19
N ARG A 373 12.70 18.78 15.51
CA ARG A 373 13.77 19.75 15.82
C ARG A 373 13.41 20.76 16.91
N GLU A 374 12.13 20.87 17.24
CA GLU A 374 11.60 21.82 18.24
C GLU A 374 11.36 21.14 19.60
N LEU A 375 11.83 19.89 19.74
CA LEU A 375 11.84 19.16 21.01
C LEU A 375 13.20 19.29 21.70
N THR A 376 13.19 19.44 23.02
CA THR A 376 14.40 19.42 23.84
C THR A 376 14.64 18.04 24.45
N SER A 377 15.91 17.74 24.75
CA SER A 377 16.31 16.45 25.32
C SER A 377 15.63 16.20 26.68
N GLU A 378 15.60 17.21 27.54
CA GLU A 378 15.01 17.15 28.88
C GLU A 378 13.54 16.72 28.83
N VAL A 379 12.76 17.34 27.95
CA VAL A 379 11.32 17.06 27.83
C VAL A 379 11.10 15.66 27.27
N VAL A 380 11.87 15.24 26.25
CA VAL A 380 11.77 13.90 25.69
C VAL A 380 12.16 12.83 26.71
N VAL A 381 13.26 13.01 27.44
CA VAL A 381 13.70 12.09 28.50
C VAL A 381 12.63 11.99 29.58
N LYS A 382 12.14 13.13 30.09
CA LYS A 382 11.07 13.14 31.11
C LYS A 382 9.81 12.44 30.61
N PHE A 383 9.38 12.74 29.38
CA PHE A 383 8.18 12.15 28.79
C PHE A 383 8.29 10.63 28.66
N VAL A 384 9.39 10.13 28.09
CA VAL A 384 9.61 8.69 27.89
C VAL A 384 9.76 7.94 29.22
N THR A 385 10.37 8.55 30.24
CA THR A 385 10.68 7.88 31.51
C THR A 385 9.59 7.98 32.56
N THR A 386 8.68 8.98 32.47
CA THR A 386 7.70 9.26 33.54
C THR A 386 6.25 9.31 33.07
N HIS A 387 5.97 9.59 31.79
CA HIS A 387 4.61 9.85 31.36
C HIS A 387 3.76 8.56 31.32
N PRO A 388 2.57 8.52 31.97
CA PRO A 388 1.71 7.33 32.04
C PRO A 388 1.38 6.72 30.67
N ALA A 389 1.23 7.57 29.65
CA ALA A 389 0.91 7.13 28.30
C ALA A 389 1.99 6.28 27.62
N ILE A 390 3.23 6.27 28.10
CA ILE A 390 4.34 5.51 27.52
C ILE A 390 4.75 4.33 28.40
N ILE A 391 4.99 4.60 29.68
CA ILE A 391 5.75 3.71 30.57
C ILE A 391 5.14 2.31 30.75
N GLN A 392 3.86 2.13 30.43
CA GLN A 392 3.14 0.85 30.58
C GLN A 392 2.88 0.11 29.27
N THR A 393 2.74 0.82 28.15
CA THR A 393 2.14 0.25 26.92
C THR A 393 3.02 0.31 25.68
N ILE A 394 4.12 1.05 25.71
CA ILE A 394 4.93 1.31 24.52
C ILE A 394 5.52 0.00 23.95
N THR A 395 5.35 -0.20 22.64
CA THR A 395 5.81 -1.35 21.87
C THR A 395 6.83 -0.93 20.81
N VAL A 396 6.62 0.22 20.17
CA VAL A 396 7.53 0.82 19.20
C VAL A 396 7.89 2.24 19.63
N LEU A 397 9.17 2.49 19.85
CA LEU A 397 9.69 3.80 20.23
C LEU A 397 10.82 4.23 19.28
N SER A 398 10.61 5.33 18.58
CA SER A 398 11.62 5.91 17.71
C SER A 398 11.97 7.33 18.16
N LEU A 399 13.21 7.51 18.60
CA LEU A 399 13.84 8.78 18.98
C LEU A 399 14.97 9.16 18.01
N ALA A 400 14.90 8.63 16.78
CA ALA A 400 15.96 8.78 15.80
C ALA A 400 16.20 10.25 15.43
N THR A 401 17.46 10.67 15.40
CA THR A 401 17.84 12.05 15.05
C THR A 401 18.86 12.08 13.93
N ASN A 402 19.10 13.27 13.40
CA ASN A 402 20.23 13.49 12.51
C ASN A 402 21.27 14.34 13.24
N ALA A 403 22.25 13.67 13.86
CA ALA A 403 23.30 14.32 14.63
C ALA A 403 24.09 15.37 13.86
N SER A 404 24.15 15.30 12.52
CA SER A 404 24.80 16.34 11.71
C SER A 404 24.02 17.67 11.70
N SER A 405 22.72 17.64 12.00
CA SER A 405 21.85 18.84 12.03
C SER A 405 21.42 19.24 13.43
N HIS A 406 21.15 18.27 14.30
CA HIS A 406 20.67 18.49 15.66
C HIS A 406 20.91 17.23 16.49
N LEU A 407 21.70 17.34 17.55
CA LEU A 407 21.90 16.27 18.52
C LEU A 407 20.86 16.42 19.63
N LEU A 408 19.82 15.58 19.60
CA LEU A 408 18.78 15.59 20.63
C LEU A 408 19.17 14.79 21.87
N LEU A 409 19.82 13.64 21.70
CA LEU A 409 20.15 12.73 22.81
C LEU A 409 21.65 12.57 22.95
N GLY A 410 22.19 13.08 24.05
CA GLY A 410 23.56 12.85 24.49
C GLY A 410 23.70 11.57 25.32
N LYS A 411 24.93 11.32 25.80
CA LYS A 411 25.24 10.15 26.63
C LYS A 411 24.36 10.07 27.87
N ALA A 412 24.28 11.17 28.64
CA ALA A 412 23.52 11.21 29.89
C ALA A 412 22.01 10.99 29.67
N ASP A 413 21.47 11.48 28.54
CA ASP A 413 20.06 11.28 28.19
C ASP A 413 19.77 9.79 27.91
N VAL A 414 20.66 9.12 27.18
CA VAL A 414 20.55 7.68 26.91
C VAL A 414 20.70 6.85 28.19
N ASP A 415 21.63 7.22 29.08
CA ASP A 415 21.81 6.58 30.39
C ASP A 415 20.53 6.67 31.26
N ALA A 416 19.79 7.79 31.14
CA ALA A 416 18.52 7.98 31.85
C ALA A 416 17.36 7.20 31.22
N ILE A 417 17.33 7.06 29.89
CA ILE A 417 16.24 6.40 29.16
C ILE A 417 16.29 4.88 29.30
N LEU A 418 17.45 4.26 29.00
CA LEU A 418 17.55 2.79 28.83
C LEU A 418 17.02 1.99 30.03
N PRO A 419 17.33 2.34 31.30
CA PRO A 419 16.87 1.55 32.46
C PRO A 419 15.36 1.66 32.74
N ARG A 420 14.67 2.61 32.12
CA ARG A 420 13.24 2.90 32.34
C ARG A 420 12.34 2.37 31.24
N LEU A 421 12.91 1.81 30.17
CA LEU A 421 12.14 1.25 29.06
C LEU A 421 11.40 -0.02 29.50
N PRO A 422 10.11 -0.16 29.17
CA PRO A 422 9.33 -1.30 29.63
C PRO A 422 9.60 -2.57 28.80
N PRO A 423 9.34 -3.76 29.38
CA PRO A 423 9.53 -5.05 28.70
C PRO A 423 8.53 -5.30 27.54
N THR A 424 7.51 -4.45 27.41
CA THR A 424 6.56 -4.46 26.29
C THR A 424 7.21 -4.02 24.98
N LEU A 425 8.34 -3.32 25.04
CA LEU A 425 9.02 -2.77 23.87
C LEU A 425 9.53 -3.91 22.95
N ARG A 426 9.30 -3.74 21.65
CA ARG A 426 9.73 -4.66 20.58
C ARG A 426 10.61 -3.97 19.55
N SER A 427 10.42 -2.67 19.31
CA SER A 427 11.25 -1.89 18.40
C SER A 427 11.73 -0.61 19.08
N LEU A 428 13.05 -0.42 19.13
CA LEU A 428 13.71 0.75 19.68
C LEU A 428 14.65 1.37 18.66
N SER A 429 14.49 2.67 18.40
CA SER A 429 15.42 3.42 17.55
C SER A 429 16.05 4.59 18.30
N LEU A 430 17.37 4.48 18.54
CA LEU A 430 18.23 5.51 19.11
C LEU A 430 19.23 6.06 18.08
N LYS A 431 18.95 5.85 16.79
CA LYS A 431 19.79 6.34 15.70
C LYS A 431 20.07 7.84 15.84
N GLY A 432 21.30 8.28 15.58
CA GLY A 432 21.72 9.67 15.71
C GLY A 432 22.00 10.14 17.13
N SER A 433 21.69 9.35 18.17
CA SER A 433 22.11 9.65 19.54
C SER A 433 23.63 9.49 19.71
N ARG A 434 24.20 10.14 20.73
CA ARG A 434 25.60 9.94 21.12
C ARG A 434 25.68 8.90 22.23
N MET A 435 26.22 7.73 21.90
CA MET A 435 26.36 6.58 22.79
C MET A 435 27.82 6.33 23.17
N ASP A 436 28.02 5.46 24.16
CA ASP A 436 29.32 5.09 24.73
C ASP A 436 29.31 3.60 25.18
N PRO A 437 30.44 2.88 25.16
CA PRO A 437 30.48 1.46 25.55
C PRO A 437 29.92 1.17 26.95
N SER A 438 29.95 2.15 27.86
CA SER A 438 29.31 2.04 29.18
C SER A 438 27.79 1.77 29.14
N GLN A 439 27.13 1.97 28.00
CA GLN A 439 25.69 1.72 27.80
C GLN A 439 25.39 0.30 27.33
N ILE A 440 26.39 -0.47 26.87
CA ILE A 440 26.18 -1.86 26.42
C ILE A 440 25.54 -2.72 27.52
N PRO A 441 25.99 -2.68 28.79
CA PRO A 441 25.34 -3.42 29.86
C PRO A 441 23.89 -3.00 30.13
N LEU A 442 23.51 -1.76 29.81
CA LEU A 442 22.13 -1.26 29.94
C LEU A 442 21.24 -1.74 28.78
N LEU A 443 21.82 -2.00 27.61
CA LEU A 443 21.12 -2.56 26.45
C LEU A 443 20.95 -4.08 26.54
N THR A 444 21.86 -4.80 27.21
CA THR A 444 21.85 -6.27 27.30
C THR A 444 20.53 -6.86 27.80
N PRO A 445 19.84 -6.30 28.82
CA PRO A 445 18.52 -6.80 29.22
C PRO A 445 17.45 -6.59 28.13
N LEU A 446 17.53 -5.48 27.38
CA LEU A 446 16.52 -5.11 26.39
C LEU A 446 16.56 -6.02 25.16
N VAL A 447 17.76 -6.45 24.73
CA VAL A 447 17.91 -7.31 23.54
C VAL A 447 17.31 -8.71 23.70
N GLN A 448 16.96 -9.10 24.92
CA GLN A 448 16.26 -10.37 25.21
C GLN A 448 14.78 -10.34 24.78
N HIS A 449 14.17 -9.16 24.65
CA HIS A 449 12.77 -8.99 24.22
C HIS A 449 12.58 -8.06 23.02
N LEU A 450 13.59 -7.25 22.65
CA LEU A 450 13.55 -6.44 21.43
C LEU A 450 13.69 -7.31 20.17
N GLU A 451 12.87 -7.03 19.17
CA GLU A 451 12.97 -7.61 17.83
C GLU A 451 13.73 -6.66 16.88
N GLU A 452 13.62 -5.34 17.07
CA GLU A 452 14.33 -4.32 16.28
C GLU A 452 15.11 -3.36 17.18
N LEU A 453 16.38 -3.13 16.86
CA LEU A 453 17.22 -2.16 17.53
C LEU A 453 17.99 -1.32 16.52
N ALA A 454 17.88 0.01 16.63
CA ALA A 454 18.76 0.94 15.92
C ALA A 454 19.65 1.69 16.91
N ILE A 455 20.96 1.59 16.68
CA ILE A 455 21.99 2.08 17.60
C ILE A 455 22.48 3.46 17.15
N GLY A 456 22.83 4.30 18.13
CA GLY A 456 23.43 5.61 17.89
C GLY A 456 24.90 5.56 17.50
N ARG A 457 25.55 6.73 17.49
CA ARG A 457 26.96 6.92 17.17
C ARG A 457 27.83 6.72 18.41
N GLY A 458 29.12 6.46 18.21
CA GLY A 458 30.12 6.40 19.30
C GLY A 458 30.42 5.01 19.82
N LEU A 459 29.80 3.98 19.23
CA LEU A 459 30.12 2.57 19.45
C LEU A 459 30.90 2.01 18.26
N ASP A 460 31.59 0.90 18.46
CA ASP A 460 32.25 0.14 17.39
C ASP A 460 31.64 -1.27 17.23
N LEU A 461 32.10 -2.03 16.23
CA LEU A 461 31.63 -3.41 16.03
C LEU A 461 31.96 -4.35 17.18
N ARG A 462 32.99 -4.07 17.98
CA ARG A 462 33.36 -4.89 19.14
C ARG A 462 32.35 -4.68 20.26
N ASP A 463 31.90 -3.45 20.48
CA ASP A 463 30.84 -3.13 21.44
C ASP A 463 29.52 -3.81 21.04
N ILE A 464 29.17 -3.76 19.75
CA ILE A 464 27.99 -4.48 19.24
C ILE A 464 28.14 -5.99 19.40
N HIS A 465 29.35 -6.53 19.19
CA HIS A 465 29.60 -7.94 19.43
C HIS A 465 29.44 -8.30 20.91
N GLN A 466 29.94 -7.46 21.83
CA GLN A 466 29.74 -7.65 23.28
C GLN A 466 28.27 -7.59 23.71
N LEU A 467 27.40 -6.95 22.92
CA LEU A 467 25.96 -6.94 23.20
C LEU A 467 25.33 -8.33 23.01
N LEU A 468 25.82 -9.12 22.06
CA LEU A 468 25.26 -10.44 21.70
C LEU A 468 26.13 -11.61 22.16
N TYR A 469 27.40 -11.38 22.44
CA TYR A 469 28.39 -12.39 22.77
C TYR A 469 29.21 -11.96 23.99
N GLN A 470 29.04 -12.67 25.10
CA GLN A 470 29.71 -12.39 26.38
C GLN A 470 30.27 -13.69 26.97
N ALA A 471 31.40 -13.59 27.68
CA ALA A 471 32.00 -14.74 28.37
C ALA A 471 32.23 -15.98 27.49
N GLN A 472 32.57 -15.79 26.21
CA GLN A 472 32.75 -16.84 25.21
C GLN A 472 31.47 -17.59 24.79
N GLU A 473 30.30 -17.08 25.17
CA GLU A 473 29.00 -17.64 24.81
C GLU A 473 28.07 -16.60 24.18
N TRP A 474 27.15 -17.06 23.33
CA TRP A 474 26.11 -16.21 22.75
C TRP A 474 25.00 -16.01 23.77
N ILE A 475 24.65 -14.75 24.02
CA ILE A 475 23.52 -14.42 24.87
C ILE A 475 22.23 -14.71 24.10
N PRO A 476 21.25 -15.40 24.70
CA PRO A 476 19.92 -15.52 24.11
C PRO A 476 19.31 -14.14 23.84
N HIS A 477 19.06 -13.84 22.58
CA HIS A 477 18.46 -12.57 22.16
C HIS A 477 17.27 -12.81 21.23
N SER A 478 16.35 -11.85 21.16
CA SER A 478 15.19 -11.89 20.26
C SER A 478 15.37 -11.03 19.00
N LEU A 479 16.50 -10.31 18.90
CA LEU A 479 16.75 -9.38 17.79
C LEU A 479 16.71 -10.06 16.42
N ARG A 480 15.83 -9.54 15.55
CA ARG A 480 15.70 -9.88 14.14
C ARG A 480 16.31 -8.81 13.24
N TYR A 481 16.31 -7.56 13.68
CA TYR A 481 16.82 -6.41 12.96
C TYR A 481 17.78 -5.58 13.81
N LEU A 482 18.90 -5.22 13.21
CA LEU A 482 19.91 -4.37 13.82
C LEU A 482 20.34 -3.27 12.85
N ASP A 483 20.12 -2.00 13.21
CA ASP A 483 20.64 -0.85 12.45
C ASP A 483 21.93 -0.33 13.07
N ILE A 484 23.02 -0.48 12.31
CA ILE A 484 24.35 0.02 12.62
C ILE A 484 24.83 1.06 11.61
N SER A 485 23.93 1.63 10.82
CA SER A 485 24.30 2.60 9.76
C SER A 485 24.85 3.93 10.29
N ASP A 486 24.81 4.15 11.60
CA ASP A 486 25.46 5.28 12.27
C ASP A 486 26.89 4.93 12.76
N LEU A 487 27.34 3.68 12.57
CA LEU A 487 28.70 3.23 12.89
C LEU A 487 29.59 3.30 11.64
N ASP A 488 30.79 3.88 11.76
CA ASP A 488 31.79 3.87 10.68
C ASP A 488 32.52 2.51 10.66
N THR A 489 31.82 1.48 10.17
CA THR A 489 32.29 0.09 10.28
C THR A 489 32.02 -0.69 9.00
N ILE A 490 32.88 -1.68 8.74
CA ILE A 490 32.80 -2.54 7.56
C ILE A 490 32.54 -3.97 8.03
N ILE A 491 31.43 -4.55 7.60
CA ILE A 491 31.14 -5.97 7.83
C ILE A 491 31.71 -6.80 6.69
N GLY A 492 32.71 -7.62 7.00
CA GLY A 492 33.21 -8.69 6.12
C GLY A 492 32.52 -10.03 6.39
N SER A 493 32.72 -11.00 5.49
CA SER A 493 32.17 -12.37 5.62
C SER A 493 32.67 -13.14 6.84
N ALA A 494 33.78 -12.71 7.46
CA ALA A 494 34.33 -13.28 8.69
C ALA A 494 33.76 -12.65 9.98
N SER A 495 32.81 -11.72 9.87
CA SER A 495 32.19 -11.09 11.05
C SER A 495 31.40 -12.10 11.86
N ALA A 496 31.56 -12.07 13.19
CA ALA A 496 30.82 -12.91 14.12
C ALA A 496 29.29 -12.71 14.00
N LEU A 497 28.85 -11.49 13.65
CA LEU A 497 27.44 -11.16 13.42
C LEU A 497 26.81 -11.93 12.25
N LEU A 498 27.61 -12.40 11.30
CA LEU A 498 27.13 -13.15 10.14
C LEU A 498 27.13 -14.67 10.35
N THR A 499 27.67 -15.15 11.46
CA THR A 499 27.71 -16.59 11.75
C THR A 499 26.31 -17.16 12.03
N PRO A 500 26.08 -18.47 11.85
CA PRO A 500 24.81 -19.09 12.22
C PRO A 500 24.42 -18.86 13.68
N ALA A 501 25.40 -18.72 14.58
CA ALA A 501 25.22 -18.52 16.01
C ALA A 501 24.57 -17.17 16.37
N SER A 502 24.57 -16.18 15.48
CA SER A 502 23.84 -14.92 15.69
C SER A 502 22.33 -15.03 15.41
N ALA A 503 21.82 -16.23 15.11
CA ALA A 503 20.37 -16.44 15.05
C ALA A 503 19.76 -16.08 16.42
N PRO A 504 18.65 -15.34 16.48
CA PRO A 504 17.65 -15.13 15.43
C PRO A 504 17.85 -13.97 14.41
N LEU A 505 18.99 -13.27 14.39
CA LEU A 505 19.20 -12.05 13.58
C LEU A 505 19.03 -12.29 12.07
N GLN A 506 18.14 -11.55 11.42
CA GLN A 506 17.80 -11.70 10.00
C GLN A 506 18.29 -10.55 9.12
N VAL A 507 18.29 -9.32 9.64
CA VAL A 507 18.56 -8.11 8.86
C VAL A 507 19.53 -7.19 9.61
N ILE A 508 20.56 -6.72 8.90
CA ILE A 508 21.48 -5.69 9.40
C ILE A 508 21.44 -4.50 8.45
N GLU A 509 21.06 -3.31 8.93
CA GLU A 509 21.11 -2.07 8.14
C GLU A 509 22.50 -1.45 8.20
N LEU A 510 23.00 -1.05 7.03
CA LEU A 510 24.34 -0.50 6.83
C LEU A 510 24.29 0.93 6.29
N GLU A 511 25.39 1.65 6.51
CA GLU A 511 25.69 2.89 5.81
C GLU A 511 26.06 2.61 4.34
N GLU A 512 25.87 3.62 3.48
CA GLU A 512 26.03 3.53 2.03
C GLU A 512 27.42 3.01 1.60
N ARG A 513 28.51 3.55 2.16
CA ARG A 513 29.88 3.12 1.82
C ARG A 513 30.19 1.72 2.34
N ALA A 514 29.70 1.38 3.53
CA ALA A 514 29.83 0.04 4.07
C ALA A 514 29.10 -0.99 3.18
N TYR A 515 27.90 -0.64 2.72
CA TYR A 515 27.13 -1.44 1.77
C TYR A 515 27.82 -1.60 0.41
N GLU A 516 28.34 -0.52 -0.20
CA GLU A 516 29.02 -0.62 -1.51
C GLU A 516 30.19 -1.62 -1.48
N ARG A 517 30.92 -1.69 -0.36
CA ARG A 517 31.98 -2.68 -0.17
C ARG A 517 31.41 -4.09 0.01
N ALA A 518 30.35 -4.24 0.80
CA ALA A 518 29.65 -5.51 0.97
C ALA A 518 29.09 -6.04 -0.36
N ALA A 519 28.50 -5.17 -1.18
CA ALA A 519 28.00 -5.48 -2.51
C ALA A 519 29.09 -5.98 -3.46
N LYS A 520 30.29 -5.38 -3.43
CA LYS A 520 31.46 -5.88 -4.17
C LYS A 520 31.90 -7.27 -3.69
N ALA A 521 31.73 -7.57 -2.41
CA ALA A 521 32.05 -8.86 -1.80
C ALA A 521 30.86 -9.85 -1.75
N LYS A 522 29.78 -9.60 -2.52
CA LYS A 522 28.52 -10.36 -2.47
C LYS A 522 28.71 -11.89 -2.45
N LYS A 523 29.55 -12.44 -3.33
CA LYS A 523 29.80 -13.89 -3.40
C LYS A 523 30.34 -14.48 -2.08
N ASN A 524 31.15 -13.73 -1.35
CA ASN A 524 31.70 -14.17 -0.07
C ASN A 524 30.66 -14.09 1.05
N LEU A 525 29.79 -13.08 1.01
CA LEU A 525 28.68 -12.94 1.95
C LEU A 525 27.63 -14.03 1.72
N GLU A 526 27.33 -14.37 0.46
CA GLU A 526 26.37 -15.44 0.12
C GLU A 526 26.86 -16.80 0.64
N ARG A 527 28.17 -17.07 0.59
CA ARG A 527 28.78 -18.26 1.22
C ARG A 527 28.65 -18.26 2.74
N ALA A 528 28.61 -17.09 3.37
CA ALA A 528 28.33 -16.94 4.79
C ALA A 528 26.81 -16.95 5.10
N GLY A 529 25.95 -17.11 4.08
CA GLY A 529 24.49 -17.14 4.24
C GLY A 529 23.86 -15.75 4.33
N TRP A 530 24.43 -14.73 3.69
CA TRP A 530 23.86 -13.36 3.68
C TRP A 530 23.91 -12.75 2.29
N THR A 531 22.94 -11.90 1.97
CA THR A 531 22.89 -11.19 0.69
C THR A 531 22.65 -9.70 0.90
N PRO A 532 23.43 -8.83 0.23
CA PRO A 532 23.17 -7.40 0.23
C PRO A 532 21.91 -7.08 -0.59
N LYS A 533 21.02 -6.26 -0.03
CA LYS A 533 19.83 -5.70 -0.69
C LYS A 533 19.77 -4.19 -0.48
N GLU A 534 19.22 -3.48 -1.45
CA GLU A 534 18.95 -2.04 -1.37
C GLU A 534 17.51 -1.76 -1.79
N PHE A 535 16.95 -0.67 -1.25
CA PHE A 535 15.68 -0.13 -1.67
C PHE A 535 15.69 1.37 -1.38
N GLY A 536 15.60 2.16 -2.45
CA GLY A 536 15.73 3.61 -2.39
C GLY A 536 17.11 4.02 -1.86
N SER A 537 17.12 4.56 -0.64
CA SER A 537 18.29 5.17 0.01
C SER A 537 18.69 4.44 1.30
N ARG A 538 18.27 3.18 1.43
CA ARG A 538 18.55 2.29 2.56
C ARG A 538 19.12 0.97 2.05
N TYR A 539 20.01 0.42 2.86
CA TYR A 539 20.90 -0.67 2.49
C TYR A 539 20.92 -1.71 3.60
N TRP A 540 20.77 -2.98 3.24
CA TRP A 540 20.68 -4.08 4.20
C TRP A 540 21.56 -5.25 3.80
N LEU A 541 22.02 -5.99 4.80
CA LEU A 541 22.39 -7.39 4.67
C LEU A 541 21.23 -8.24 5.19
N VAL A 542 20.77 -9.18 4.36
CA VAL A 542 19.65 -10.07 4.69
C VAL A 542 20.14 -11.51 4.71
N ARG A 543 19.84 -12.24 5.78
CA ARG A 543 20.21 -13.65 5.92
C ARG A 543 19.50 -14.49 4.85
N LEU A 544 20.25 -15.37 4.20
CA LEU A 544 19.78 -16.39 3.26
C LEU A 544 19.48 -17.67 4.04
N ASN A 545 18.38 -18.35 3.70
CA ASN A 545 18.09 -19.67 4.25
C ASN A 545 18.78 -20.76 3.43
N THR A 546 19.32 -21.77 4.11
CA THR A 546 19.87 -22.99 3.51
C THR A 546 18.80 -24.03 3.20
N ASP A 547 17.69 -24.03 3.97
CA ASP A 547 16.63 -25.01 3.87
C ASP A 547 15.29 -24.27 3.72
N GLY A 548 14.55 -24.52 2.63
CA GLY A 548 13.29 -23.83 2.26
C GLY A 548 12.10 -24.00 3.23
N ALA A 549 12.33 -24.18 4.53
CA ALA A 549 11.32 -24.11 5.57
C ALA A 549 10.94 -22.64 5.86
N SER A 550 9.63 -22.43 6.01
CA SER A 550 8.90 -21.17 6.16
C SER A 550 9.75 -19.99 6.63
N LEU A 551 9.99 -19.03 5.72
CA LEU A 551 10.40 -17.68 6.07
C LEU A 551 9.41 -17.18 7.15
N ASP A 552 9.92 -16.75 8.29
CA ASP A 552 9.15 -15.88 9.16
C ASP A 552 8.77 -14.68 8.30
N SER A 553 7.49 -14.54 7.96
CA SER A 553 7.01 -13.45 7.10
C SER A 553 7.28 -12.09 7.71
N GLY A 554 7.72 -12.03 8.98
CA GLY A 554 7.92 -10.79 9.70
C GLY A 554 6.60 -10.08 10.03
N ALA A 555 5.46 -10.69 9.64
CA ALA A 555 4.13 -10.25 10.03
C ALA A 555 4.00 -10.34 11.55
N ARG A 556 3.65 -9.22 12.17
CA ARG A 556 3.45 -9.09 13.61
C ARG A 556 2.26 -8.20 13.84
N TRP A 557 1.54 -8.46 14.92
CA TRP A 557 0.42 -7.63 15.35
C TRP A 557 0.86 -6.16 15.57
N TRP A 558 2.08 -5.92 16.04
CA TRP A 558 2.63 -4.58 16.26
C TRP A 558 3.15 -3.91 14.98
N LYS A 559 3.12 -4.60 13.84
CA LYS A 559 3.53 -4.03 12.54
C LYS A 559 2.37 -3.66 11.64
N LEU A 560 1.12 -3.94 12.05
CA LEU A 560 -0.11 -3.62 11.30
C LEU A 560 -0.02 -3.96 9.80
N GLY A 561 0.36 -5.20 9.48
CA GLY A 561 0.47 -5.68 8.09
C GLY A 561 1.85 -5.47 7.43
N ALA A 562 2.76 -4.72 8.05
CA ALA A 562 4.13 -4.63 7.53
C ALA A 562 4.94 -5.91 7.81
N GLU A 563 5.40 -6.56 6.76
CA GLU A 563 6.22 -7.79 6.84
C GLU A 563 7.72 -7.47 7.00
N SER A 564 8.19 -6.42 6.33
CA SER A 564 9.61 -6.05 6.34
C SER A 564 10.07 -5.49 7.69
N TRP A 565 11.37 -5.63 7.98
CA TRP A 565 12.01 -5.11 9.18
C TRP A 565 12.51 -3.68 9.03
N GLY A 566 12.58 -2.94 10.13
CA GLY A 566 13.17 -1.60 10.20
C GLY A 566 12.26 -0.50 9.66
N MET A 567 10.98 -0.53 10.01
CA MET A 567 10.04 0.53 9.61
C MET A 567 10.41 1.89 10.22
N ARG A 568 10.41 2.94 9.40
CA ARG A 568 10.70 4.32 9.85
C ARG A 568 9.47 5.19 10.07
N LYS A 569 8.34 4.73 9.53
CA LYS A 569 7.03 5.34 9.68
C LYS A 569 6.15 4.34 10.42
N ILE A 570 5.34 4.82 11.37
CA ILE A 570 4.34 4.00 12.04
C ILE A 570 3.15 3.81 11.09
N PRO A 571 2.72 2.57 10.83
CA PRO A 571 1.46 2.31 10.14
C PRO A 571 0.29 2.74 11.03
N VAL A 572 -0.76 3.28 10.41
CA VAL A 572 -2.00 3.64 11.12
C VAL A 572 -3.19 2.84 10.63
N ALA A 573 -2.99 1.79 9.85
CA ALA A 573 -4.01 0.86 9.35
C ALA A 573 -3.36 -0.51 9.12
N GLU A 574 -4.12 -1.58 9.38
CA GLU A 574 -3.70 -2.94 9.04
C GLU A 574 -3.92 -3.18 7.55
N ALA A 575 -2.83 -3.20 6.79
CA ALA A 575 -2.84 -3.28 5.32
C ALA A 575 -1.48 -3.78 4.80
N ASP A 576 -1.48 -4.32 3.58
CA ASP A 576 -0.24 -4.61 2.87
C ASP A 576 0.51 -3.30 2.60
N VAL A 577 1.79 -3.28 2.94
CA VAL A 577 2.61 -2.07 2.78
C VAL A 577 3.15 -1.95 1.36
N GLY A 578 2.72 -0.92 0.64
CA GLY A 578 3.33 -0.55 -0.64
C GLY A 578 3.16 0.90 -1.02
N GLY A 579 3.38 1.20 -2.31
CA GLY A 579 3.29 2.55 -2.85
C GLY A 579 4.16 3.55 -2.09
N MET A 580 3.58 4.70 -1.77
CA MET A 580 4.30 5.78 -1.10
C MET A 580 4.58 5.45 0.36
N TYR A 581 3.71 4.68 1.01
CA TYR A 581 3.89 4.28 2.41
C TYR A 581 5.07 3.32 2.55
N GLY A 582 5.18 2.32 1.69
CA GLY A 582 6.37 1.46 1.65
C GLY A 582 7.65 2.24 1.37
N THR A 583 7.57 3.30 0.56
CA THR A 583 8.72 4.18 0.30
C THR A 583 9.12 4.96 1.55
N PHE A 584 8.19 5.55 2.32
CA PHE A 584 8.53 6.23 3.59
C PHE A 584 8.96 5.26 4.70
N MET A 585 8.35 4.06 4.77
CA MET A 585 8.71 3.05 5.77
C MET A 585 10.10 2.46 5.52
N PHE A 586 10.44 2.14 4.27
CA PHE A 586 11.62 1.34 3.93
C PHE A 586 12.57 1.96 2.91
N GLY A 587 12.13 2.90 2.07
CA GLY A 587 12.96 3.41 0.97
C GLY A 587 13.65 4.75 1.23
N ARG A 588 13.03 5.65 1.99
CA ARG A 588 13.51 7.03 2.18
C ARG A 588 14.40 7.18 3.41
N ARG A 589 15.30 8.17 3.34
CA ARG A 589 15.99 8.67 4.52
C ARG A 589 14.97 9.36 5.45
N LEU A 590 15.11 9.13 6.76
CA LEU A 590 14.31 9.79 7.79
C LEU A 590 14.36 11.31 7.65
#